data_AF-A0A958I1A2-F1
#
_entry.id   AF-A0A958I1A2-F1
#
_cell.length_a   1.000
_cell.length_b   1.000
_cell.length_c   1.000
_cell.angle_alpha   90.00
_cell.angle_beta   90.00
_cell.angle_gamma   90.00
#
_symmetry.space_group_name_H-M   'P 1'
#
loop_
_entity.id
_entity.type
_entity.pdbx_description
1 polymer ?
#
loop_
_entity_poly.entity_id
_entity_poly.type
_entity_poly.pdbx_seq_one_letter_code
_entity_poly.pdbx_strand_id
1 'polypeptide(L)'
;APDSPTRAITNLILDAFFQPETAEKRNWSAELLEQVNKQHQKSELAENELAAQRIKNTKPSLPLDEYTGTYFDAFSGNAEVRLEKGNLVFDYNPRHLGDLTHWHADIFRVVWRDPIFDMPAKSFISFRINEKGEVVSLETSFYDPITFERKHDSQK
;
A
#
# COMPACT_ATOMS: atom_id res chain seq x y z
N ALA A 1 14.64 -1.53 8.75
CA ALA A 1 13.88 -0.33 9.16
C ALA A 1 14.80 0.89 9.08
N PRO A 2 14.47 1.90 8.25
CA PRO A 2 15.35 3.05 7.98
C PRO A 2 15.36 4.14 9.07
N ASP A 3 14.52 4.06 10.11
CA ASP A 3 14.37 5.09 11.16
C ASP A 3 14.87 4.67 12.55
N SER A 4 15.96 3.89 12.63
CA SER A 4 16.48 3.44 13.92
C SER A 4 17.41 4.50 14.56
N PRO A 5 17.21 4.88 15.86
CA PRO A 5 18.10 5.79 16.60
C PRO A 5 19.57 5.31 16.62
N THR A 6 19.81 4.05 16.30
CA THR A 6 21.15 3.46 16.11
C THR A 6 21.96 4.22 15.05
N ARG A 7 21.36 4.73 13.96
CA ARG A 7 22.11 5.45 12.90
C ARG A 7 22.67 6.79 13.38
N ALA A 8 21.94 7.52 14.21
CA ALA A 8 22.40 8.80 14.75
C ALA A 8 23.61 8.59 15.68
N ILE A 9 23.57 7.54 16.50
CA ILE A 9 24.67 7.13 17.38
C ILE A 9 25.88 6.67 16.54
N THR A 10 25.67 5.84 15.51
CA THR A 10 26.75 5.38 14.63
C THR A 10 27.45 6.54 13.92
N ASN A 11 26.69 7.51 13.38
CA ASN A 11 27.27 8.68 12.72
C ASN A 11 28.03 9.56 13.71
N LEU A 12 27.52 9.76 14.92
CA LEU A 12 28.19 10.54 15.96
C LEU A 12 29.52 9.89 16.42
N ILE A 13 29.56 8.56 16.50
CA ILE A 13 30.77 7.79 16.82
C ILE A 13 31.79 7.87 15.68
N LEU A 14 31.35 7.76 14.42
CA LEU A 14 32.23 7.88 13.26
C LEU A 14 32.83 9.29 13.14
N ASP A 15 32.04 10.33 13.38
CA ASP A 15 32.51 11.73 13.33
C ASP A 15 33.54 12.02 14.42
N ALA A 16 33.33 11.50 15.64
CA ALA A 16 34.28 11.64 16.74
C ALA A 16 35.62 10.93 16.47
N PHE A 17 35.64 9.93 15.59
CA PHE A 17 36.84 9.14 15.28
C PHE A 17 37.64 9.70 14.10
N PHE A 18 37.01 10.46 13.19
CA PHE A 18 37.63 10.91 11.93
C PHE A 18 37.80 12.44 11.78
N GLN A 19 37.38 13.26 12.75
CA GLN A 19 37.53 14.72 12.63
C GLN A 19 38.91 15.24 13.10
N PRO A 20 39.62 16.04 12.28
CA PRO A 20 40.63 16.97 12.78
C PRO A 20 39.95 18.07 13.62
N GLU A 21 40.61 18.53 14.69
CA GLU A 21 40.10 19.40 15.77
C GLU A 21 39.46 20.76 15.35
N THR A 22 39.37 21.07 14.05
CA THR A 22 38.86 22.33 13.50
C THR A 22 37.58 22.19 12.66
N ALA A 23 37.01 20.99 12.51
CA ALA A 23 35.71 20.83 11.84
C ALA A 23 34.56 21.22 12.78
N GLU A 24 33.65 22.10 12.33
CA GLU A 24 32.43 22.42 13.08
C GLU A 24 31.63 21.14 13.37
N LYS A 25 31.28 20.91 14.64
CA LYS A 25 30.46 19.75 15.06
C LYS A 25 29.08 19.82 14.40
N ARG A 26 28.92 19.10 13.29
CA ARG A 26 27.66 18.97 12.57
C ARG A 26 26.62 18.30 13.47
N ASN A 27 25.49 18.98 13.71
CA ASN A 27 24.43 18.47 14.58
C ASN A 27 23.51 17.52 13.81
N TRP A 28 23.99 16.29 13.63
CA TRP A 28 23.26 15.21 12.94
C TRP A 28 21.89 14.90 13.55
N SER A 29 21.71 15.10 14.86
CA SER A 29 20.43 14.85 15.52
C SER A 29 19.37 15.86 15.09
N ALA A 30 19.75 17.14 15.00
CA ALA A 30 18.86 18.19 14.52
C ALA A 30 18.53 18.02 13.02
N GLU A 31 19.52 17.69 12.19
CA GLU A 31 19.29 17.44 10.76
C GLU A 31 18.39 16.23 10.51
N LEU A 32 18.60 15.13 11.25
CA LEU A 32 17.77 13.92 11.12
C LEU A 32 16.34 14.19 11.59
N LEU A 33 16.17 14.92 12.69
CA LEU A 33 14.85 15.33 13.17
C LEU A 33 14.12 16.20 12.14
N GLU A 34 14.82 17.13 11.49
CA GLU A 34 14.26 17.95 10.42
C GLU A 34 13.83 17.08 9.22
N GLN A 35 14.63 16.09 8.84
CA GLN A 35 14.30 15.14 7.77
C GLN A 35 13.06 14.30 8.12
N VAL A 36 12.97 13.78 9.34
CA VAL A 36 11.81 13.01 9.81
C VAL A 36 10.56 13.88 9.81
N ASN A 37 10.64 15.12 10.31
CA ASN A 37 9.51 16.05 10.32
C ASN A 37 9.04 16.38 8.90
N LYS A 38 9.97 16.64 7.97
CA LYS A 38 9.64 16.85 6.55
C LYS A 38 8.96 15.63 5.93
N GLN A 39 9.40 14.42 6.28
CA GLN A 39 8.79 13.19 5.79
C GLN A 39 7.38 12.98 6.37
N HIS A 40 7.18 13.28 7.65
CA HIS A 40 5.88 13.23 8.31
C HIS A 40 4.90 14.20 7.64
N GLN A 41 5.30 15.47 7.48
CA GLN A 41 4.48 16.49 6.82
C GLN A 41 4.09 16.09 5.40
N LYS A 42 5.03 15.52 4.62
CA LYS A 42 4.72 14.99 3.28
C LYS A 42 3.71 13.86 3.32
N SER A 43 3.83 12.94 4.29
CA SER A 43 2.87 11.85 4.44
C SER A 43 1.47 12.37 4.78
N GLU A 44 1.37 13.31 5.72
CA GLU A 44 0.11 13.94 6.14
C GLU A 44 -0.56 14.69 4.98
N LEU A 45 0.22 15.47 4.21
CA LEU A 45 -0.29 16.15 3.01
C LEU A 45 -0.86 15.15 2.00
N ALA A 46 -0.12 14.07 1.70
CA ALA A 46 -0.59 13.04 0.79
C ALA A 46 -1.85 12.32 1.30
N GLU A 47 -1.99 12.09 2.62
CA GLU A 47 -3.23 11.54 3.18
C GLU A 47 -4.40 12.50 3.05
N ASN A 48 -4.16 13.80 3.28
CA ASN A 48 -5.19 14.82 3.14
C ASN A 48 -5.65 14.97 1.68
N GLU A 49 -4.74 14.90 0.70
CA GLU A 49 -5.07 14.93 -0.72
C GLU A 49 -5.90 13.70 -1.13
N LEU A 50 -5.50 12.50 -0.69
CA LEU A 50 -6.28 11.27 -0.92
C LEU A 50 -7.65 11.32 -0.26
N ALA A 51 -7.73 11.86 0.97
CA ALA A 51 -8.99 12.04 1.68
C ALA A 51 -9.89 13.08 1.02
N ALA A 52 -9.33 14.12 0.38
CA ALA A 52 -10.07 15.12 -0.37
C ALA A 52 -10.67 14.55 -1.68
N GLN A 53 -10.00 13.59 -2.31
CA GLN A 53 -10.51 12.87 -3.49
C GLN A 53 -11.61 11.86 -3.14
N ARG A 54 -11.72 11.49 -1.86
CA ARG A 54 -12.70 10.49 -1.40
C ARG A 54 -14.13 11.04 -1.44
N ILE A 55 -14.99 10.32 -2.16
CA ILE A 55 -16.44 10.51 -2.10
C ILE A 55 -16.98 9.81 -0.86
N LYS A 56 -17.41 10.59 0.14
CA LYS A 56 -17.93 10.10 1.42
C LYS A 56 -19.30 9.44 1.27
N ASN A 57 -19.64 8.53 2.19
CA ASN A 57 -20.92 7.81 2.27
C ASN A 57 -21.27 6.97 1.03
N THR A 58 -20.25 6.51 0.31
CA THR A 58 -20.44 5.56 -0.79
C THR A 58 -20.55 4.14 -0.24
N LYS A 59 -21.15 3.26 -1.04
CA LYS A 59 -21.19 1.82 -0.83
C LYS A 59 -20.54 1.15 -2.04
N PRO A 60 -20.00 -0.07 -1.91
CA PRO A 60 -19.64 -0.87 -3.07
C PRO A 60 -20.85 -1.00 -4.02
N SER A 61 -20.60 -1.03 -5.32
CA SER A 61 -21.68 -1.17 -6.31
C SER A 61 -22.34 -2.55 -6.27
N LEU A 62 -21.61 -3.57 -5.79
CA LEU A 62 -22.07 -4.96 -5.68
C LEU A 62 -21.97 -5.48 -4.24
N PRO A 63 -22.65 -6.58 -3.91
CA PRO A 63 -22.35 -7.37 -2.71
C PRO A 63 -20.87 -7.78 -2.67
N LEU A 64 -20.28 -7.89 -1.48
CA LEU A 64 -18.84 -8.21 -1.36
C LEU A 64 -18.49 -9.55 -2.00
N ASP A 65 -19.37 -10.54 -1.93
CA ASP A 65 -19.19 -11.86 -2.54
C ASP A 65 -18.98 -11.79 -4.06
N GLU A 66 -19.60 -10.83 -4.76
CA GLU A 66 -19.47 -10.68 -6.21
C GLU A 66 -18.06 -10.25 -6.66
N TYR A 67 -17.28 -9.63 -5.76
CA TYR A 67 -15.88 -9.27 -6.03
C TYR A 67 -14.92 -10.44 -5.82
N THR A 68 -15.38 -11.56 -5.24
CA THR A 68 -14.53 -12.73 -5.00
C THR A 68 -14.23 -13.47 -6.31
N GLY A 69 -13.05 -14.09 -6.38
CA GLY A 69 -12.64 -14.87 -7.54
C GLY A 69 -11.13 -14.84 -7.79
N THR A 70 -10.73 -15.57 -8.81
CA THR A 70 -9.35 -15.56 -9.29
C THR A 70 -9.20 -14.55 -10.41
N TYR A 71 -8.14 -13.77 -10.34
CA TYR A 71 -7.75 -12.79 -11.32
C TYR A 71 -6.35 -13.10 -11.81
N PHE A 72 -6.06 -12.80 -13.07
CA PHE A 72 -4.81 -13.17 -13.70
C PHE A 72 -4.26 -12.00 -14.51
N ASP A 73 -2.96 -11.79 -14.35
CA ASP A 73 -2.16 -10.93 -15.20
C ASP A 73 -1.00 -11.74 -15.79
N ALA A 74 -0.64 -11.44 -17.03
CA ALA A 74 0.41 -12.17 -17.75
C ALA A 74 1.80 -12.00 -17.11
N PHE A 75 2.06 -10.86 -16.45
CA PHE A 75 3.36 -10.56 -15.84
C PHE A 75 3.42 -11.00 -14.37
N SER A 76 2.31 -10.83 -13.66
CA SER A 76 2.24 -10.99 -12.20
C SER A 76 1.74 -12.37 -11.77
N GLY A 77 1.02 -13.08 -12.67
CA GLY A 77 0.42 -14.37 -12.39
C GLY A 77 -0.99 -14.25 -11.81
N ASN A 78 -1.38 -15.24 -11.00
CA ASN A 78 -2.71 -15.29 -10.40
C ASN A 78 -2.74 -14.51 -9.08
N ALA A 79 -3.82 -13.76 -8.87
CA ALA A 79 -4.21 -13.19 -7.59
C ALA A 79 -5.63 -13.67 -7.24
N GLU A 80 -5.91 -13.90 -5.97
CA GLU A 80 -7.22 -14.35 -5.51
C GLU A 80 -7.84 -13.31 -4.58
N VAL A 81 -9.11 -13.01 -4.77
CA VAL A 81 -9.91 -12.23 -3.81
C VAL A 81 -10.88 -13.16 -3.13
N ARG A 82 -10.82 -13.23 -1.80
CA ARG A 82 -11.67 -14.10 -0.97
C ARG A 82 -12.43 -13.30 0.05
N LEU A 83 -13.57 -13.84 0.50
CA LEU A 83 -14.32 -13.29 1.61
C LEU A 83 -13.95 -14.02 2.90
N GLU A 84 -13.36 -13.32 3.86
CA GLU A 84 -13.00 -13.86 5.18
C GLU A 84 -13.72 -13.04 6.27
N LYS A 85 -14.57 -13.68 7.08
CA LYS A 85 -15.28 -13.04 8.22
C LYS A 85 -16.03 -11.75 7.84
N GLY A 86 -16.56 -11.68 6.62
CA GLY A 86 -17.30 -10.52 6.11
C GLY A 86 -16.44 -9.39 5.55
N ASN A 87 -15.12 -9.58 5.47
CA ASN A 87 -14.20 -8.65 4.81
C ASN A 87 -13.59 -9.31 3.57
N LEU A 88 -13.30 -8.50 2.56
CA LEU A 88 -12.56 -8.97 1.40
C LEU A 88 -11.07 -9.07 1.75
N VAL A 89 -10.42 -10.12 1.28
CA VAL A 89 -8.99 -10.39 1.45
C VAL A 89 -8.39 -10.61 0.08
N PHE A 90 -7.38 -9.80 -0.23
CA PHE A 90 -6.56 -9.94 -1.43
C PHE A 90 -5.36 -10.84 -1.12
N ASP A 91 -5.29 -11.96 -1.83
CA ASP A 91 -4.18 -12.91 -1.79
C ASP A 91 -3.43 -12.84 -3.12
N TYR A 92 -2.35 -12.07 -3.12
CA TYR A 92 -1.48 -11.99 -4.28
C TYR A 92 -0.46 -13.14 -4.31
N ASN A 93 0.02 -13.54 -3.14
CA ASN A 93 0.86 -14.70 -2.92
C ASN A 93 0.94 -14.99 -1.40
N PRO A 94 1.51 -16.13 -0.96
CA PRO A 94 1.54 -16.52 0.45
C PRO A 94 2.21 -15.52 1.41
N ARG A 95 2.99 -14.56 0.91
CA ARG A 95 3.63 -13.50 1.72
C ARG A 95 2.90 -12.16 1.66
N HIS A 96 1.99 -11.97 0.71
CA HIS A 96 1.31 -10.70 0.46
C HIS A 96 -0.20 -10.90 0.55
N LEU A 97 -0.67 -10.97 1.80
CA LEU A 97 -2.07 -11.01 2.18
C LEU A 97 -2.50 -9.63 2.67
N GLY A 98 -3.57 -9.09 2.10
CA GLY A 98 -4.09 -7.78 2.46
C GLY A 98 -5.59 -7.78 2.69
N ASP A 99 -6.04 -7.26 3.83
CA ASP A 99 -7.45 -7.03 4.10
C ASP A 99 -7.92 -5.78 3.34
N LEU A 100 -9.02 -5.91 2.59
CA LEU A 100 -9.58 -4.87 1.76
C LEU A 100 -10.67 -4.11 2.51
N THR A 101 -10.41 -2.84 2.78
CA THR A 101 -11.37 -1.92 3.38
C THR A 101 -11.99 -1.03 2.32
N HIS A 102 -13.32 -0.94 2.28
CA HIS A 102 -14.00 -0.07 1.33
C HIS A 102 -13.57 1.39 1.50
N TRP A 103 -13.14 2.02 0.40
CA TRP A 103 -12.74 3.43 0.39
C TRP A 103 -13.85 4.29 -0.19
N HIS A 104 -14.14 4.12 -1.48
CA HIS A 104 -15.28 4.73 -2.16
C HIS A 104 -15.57 4.03 -3.49
N ALA A 105 -16.83 4.06 -3.92
CA ALA A 105 -17.29 3.36 -5.14
C ALA A 105 -16.79 1.90 -5.13
N ASP A 106 -16.11 1.47 -6.19
CA ASP A 106 -15.52 0.14 -6.32
C ASP A 106 -14.01 0.11 -6.03
N ILE A 107 -13.54 1.08 -5.23
CA ILE A 107 -12.15 1.21 -4.80
C ILE A 107 -12.02 0.82 -3.33
N PHE A 108 -11.07 -0.06 -3.05
CA PHE A 108 -10.76 -0.60 -1.75
C PHE A 108 -9.31 -0.26 -1.37
N ARG A 109 -9.10 0.09 -0.11
CA ARG A 109 -7.77 0.25 0.46
C ARG A 109 -7.28 -1.12 0.94
N VAL A 110 -6.05 -1.48 0.59
CA VAL A 110 -5.40 -2.69 1.07
C VAL A 110 -4.68 -2.38 2.38
N VAL A 111 -4.97 -3.20 3.39
CA VAL A 111 -4.25 -3.22 4.67
C VAL A 111 -3.48 -4.54 4.72
N TRP A 112 -2.18 -4.48 4.42
CA TRP A 112 -1.32 -5.66 4.42
C TRP A 112 -1.20 -6.25 5.84
N ARG A 113 -1.42 -7.56 5.97
CA ARG A 113 -1.29 -8.27 7.26
C ARG A 113 0.16 -8.34 7.72
N ASP A 114 1.09 -8.39 6.78
CA ASP A 114 2.52 -8.28 7.05
C ASP A 114 3.11 -7.04 6.37
N PRO A 115 3.23 -5.91 7.09
CA PRO A 115 3.70 -4.64 6.51
C PRO A 115 5.23 -4.59 6.32
N ILE A 116 5.98 -5.64 6.69
CA ILE A 116 7.45 -5.65 6.64
C ILE A 116 7.96 -6.00 5.23
N PHE A 117 7.14 -6.63 4.39
CA PHE A 117 7.50 -7.09 3.05
C PHE A 117 7.26 -6.03 1.98
N ASP A 118 8.14 -5.02 1.88
CA ASP A 118 8.33 -4.05 0.78
C ASP A 118 7.09 -3.38 0.13
N MET A 119 5.88 -3.66 0.62
CA MET A 119 4.63 -3.16 0.07
C MET A 119 4.33 -1.78 0.63
N PRO A 120 3.84 -0.86 -0.20
CA PRO A 120 3.47 0.46 0.29
C PRO A 120 2.32 0.38 1.28
N ALA A 121 2.48 1.10 2.39
CA ALA A 121 1.43 1.28 3.39
C ALA A 121 0.14 1.93 2.83
N LYS A 122 0.23 2.58 1.67
CA LYS A 122 -0.88 3.22 0.95
C LYS A 122 -1.06 2.50 -0.39
N SER A 123 -1.87 1.45 -0.38
CA SER A 123 -2.17 0.62 -1.54
C SER A 123 -3.68 0.59 -1.78
N PHE A 124 -4.10 0.75 -3.04
CA PHE A 124 -5.51 0.67 -3.43
C PHE A 124 -5.71 -0.41 -4.50
N ILE A 125 -6.90 -0.99 -4.49
CA ILE A 125 -7.41 -1.88 -5.53
C ILE A 125 -8.71 -1.27 -6.04
N SER A 126 -8.78 -1.10 -7.35
CA SER A 126 -9.98 -0.64 -8.07
C SER A 126 -10.58 -1.80 -8.85
N PHE A 127 -11.86 -2.07 -8.67
CA PHE A 127 -12.57 -3.07 -9.46
C PHE A 127 -13.30 -2.41 -10.62
N ARG A 128 -13.19 -3.02 -11.81
CA ARG A 128 -13.96 -2.64 -12.98
C ARG A 128 -15.18 -3.55 -13.11
N ILE A 129 -16.35 -2.94 -13.19
CA ILE A 129 -17.63 -3.62 -13.36
C ILE A 129 -18.13 -3.34 -14.78
N ASN A 130 -18.66 -4.35 -15.45
CA ASN A 130 -19.26 -4.21 -16.77
C ASN A 130 -20.73 -3.72 -16.71
N GLU A 131 -21.35 -3.46 -17.86
CA GLU A 131 -22.75 -3.01 -17.94
C GLU A 131 -23.76 -4.06 -17.43
N LYS A 132 -23.33 -5.32 -17.26
CA LYS A 132 -24.15 -6.40 -16.70
C LYS A 132 -24.06 -6.50 -15.18
N GLY A 133 -23.24 -5.68 -14.53
CA GLY A 133 -23.03 -5.71 -13.09
C GLY A 133 -22.04 -6.80 -12.65
N GLU A 134 -21.16 -7.27 -13.54
CA GLU A 134 -20.16 -8.29 -13.21
C GLU A 134 -18.77 -7.64 -13.12
N VAL A 135 -17.99 -8.04 -12.11
CA VAL A 135 -16.59 -7.65 -12.02
C VAL A 135 -15.80 -8.33 -13.14
N VAL A 136 -15.11 -7.55 -13.96
CA VAL A 136 -14.33 -8.03 -15.12
C VAL A 136 -12.83 -7.96 -14.88
N SER A 137 -12.36 -6.97 -14.11
CA SER A 137 -10.94 -6.84 -13.80
C SER A 137 -10.73 -6.11 -12.48
N LEU A 138 -9.53 -6.27 -11.92
CA LEU A 138 -9.03 -5.42 -10.85
C LEU A 138 -7.77 -4.68 -11.30
N GLU A 139 -7.54 -3.50 -10.76
CA GLU A 139 -6.34 -2.72 -10.96
C GLU A 139 -5.70 -2.40 -9.61
N THR A 140 -4.40 -2.62 -9.49
CA THR A 140 -3.65 -2.40 -8.24
C THR A 140 -2.78 -1.15 -8.34
N SER A 141 -2.72 -0.32 -7.30
CA SER A 141 -1.96 0.94 -7.32
C SER A 141 -0.67 0.94 -6.48
N PHE A 142 -0.17 -0.22 -6.03
CA PHE A 142 0.91 -0.27 -5.04
C PHE A 142 2.31 -0.08 -5.65
N TYR A 143 2.56 -0.50 -6.89
CA TYR A 143 3.78 -0.15 -7.64
C TYR A 143 3.35 0.58 -8.91
N ASP A 144 3.70 0.04 -10.07
CA ASP A 144 3.06 0.38 -11.33
C ASP A 144 1.63 -0.18 -11.36
N PRO A 145 0.67 0.52 -12.00
CA PRO A 145 -0.67 0.00 -12.17
C PRO A 145 -0.66 -1.33 -12.94
N ILE A 146 -1.02 -2.41 -12.26
CA ILE A 146 -1.19 -3.73 -12.86
C ILE A 146 -2.67 -4.01 -12.93
N THR A 147 -3.14 -4.37 -14.13
CA THR A 147 -4.52 -4.82 -14.35
C THR A 147 -4.54 -6.34 -14.39
N PHE A 148 -5.35 -6.95 -13.52
CA PHE A 148 -5.61 -8.39 -13.53
C PHE A 148 -7.01 -8.61 -14.10
N GLU A 149 -7.11 -9.45 -15.13
CA GLU A 149 -8.38 -9.85 -15.72
C GLU A 149 -9.00 -10.96 -14.88
N ARG A 150 -10.31 -10.88 -14.60
CA ARG A 150 -11.01 -11.93 -13.86
C ARG A 150 -11.01 -13.19 -14.71
N LYS A 151 -10.47 -14.28 -14.16
CA LYS A 151 -10.61 -15.59 -14.79
C LYS A 151 -12.08 -15.98 -14.69
N HIS A 152 -12.76 -15.93 -15.84
CA HIS A 152 -13.99 -16.70 -15.97
C HIS A 152 -13.59 -18.17 -15.92
N ASP A 153 -14.07 -18.87 -14.91
CA ASP A 153 -14.05 -20.32 -14.85
C ASP A 153 -14.81 -20.82 -16.08
N SER A 154 -14.06 -21.08 -17.16
CA SER A 154 -14.54 -21.89 -18.27
C SER A 154 -14.65 -23.30 -17.69
N GLN A 155 -15.80 -23.56 -17.08
CA GLN A 155 -16.23 -24.88 -16.67
C GLN A 155 -15.86 -25.88 -17.75
N LYS A 156 -15.10 -26.90 -17.34
CA LYS A 156 -14.94 -28.13 -18.10
C LYS A 156 -15.32 -29.30 -17.22
#